data_AF-A0A2M9ZET6-F1
#
_entry.id   AF-A0A2M9ZET6-F1
#
_cell.length_a   1.000
_cell.length_b   1.000
_cell.length_c   1.000
_cell.angle_alpha   90.00
_cell.angle_beta   90.00
_cell.angle_gamma   90.00
#
_symmetry.space_group_name_H-M   'P 1'
#
loop_
_entity.id
_entity.type
_entity.pdbx_description
1 polymer ?
#
loop_
_entity_poly.entity_id
_entity_poly.type
_entity_poly.pdbx_seq_one_letter_code
_entity_poly.pdbx_strand_id
1 'polypeptide(L)'
;MEAFLDEKISRSRFLKFLFKTAAVSAILLPQASCKSENIPKLNGLSDEQYLAFKSLEEVFLVGNPIAGFDLGIAADKYIYGHPYPIETESVLKLLAFLPTSSLVALALDFSFIPLASLSVEDREKRLLSWKNSSLSLKRGAFNIMRQLSFFLVSMEKDYSKLLGYEG
;
A
#
# COMPACT_ATOMS: atom_id res chain seq x y z
N MET A 1 -37.83 9.56 -23.07
CA MET A 1 -36.57 9.77 -22.35
C MET A 1 -36.12 8.43 -21.74
N GLU A 2 -36.08 7.36 -22.55
CA GLU A 2 -35.87 5.98 -22.07
C GLU A 2 -34.77 5.23 -22.82
N ALA A 3 -34.23 5.80 -23.91
CA ALA A 3 -33.18 5.16 -24.71
C ALA A 3 -31.75 5.32 -24.15
N PHE A 4 -31.57 6.05 -23.04
CA PHE A 4 -30.25 6.30 -22.45
C PHE A 4 -29.84 5.27 -21.37
N LEU A 5 -30.73 4.36 -20.97
CA LEU A 5 -30.49 3.40 -19.88
C LEU A 5 -30.12 1.99 -20.35
N ASP A 6 -30.06 1.74 -21.67
CA ASP A 6 -29.90 0.39 -22.22
C ASP A 6 -28.56 0.13 -22.93
N GLU A 7 -27.56 1.00 -22.74
CA GLU A 7 -26.17 0.63 -23.07
C GLU A 7 -25.56 -0.14 -21.90
N LYS A 8 -25.42 -1.47 -22.05
CA LYS A 8 -24.54 -2.29 -21.21
C LYS A 8 -23.13 -1.71 -21.26
N ILE A 9 -22.79 -0.89 -20.27
CA ILE A 9 -21.46 -0.28 -20.15
C ILE A 9 -20.42 -1.41 -20.18
N SER A 10 -19.60 -1.43 -21.23
CA SER A 10 -18.51 -2.39 -21.36
C SER A 10 -17.60 -2.30 -20.14
N ARG A 11 -17.32 -3.43 -19.49
CA ARG A 11 -16.49 -3.53 -18.28
C ARG A 11 -15.15 -2.79 -18.43
N SER A 12 -14.57 -2.80 -19.63
CA SER A 12 -13.32 -2.12 -19.93
C SER A 12 -13.45 -0.58 -19.95
N ARG A 13 -14.57 -0.04 -20.42
CA ARG A 13 -14.86 1.40 -20.37
C ARG A 13 -15.12 1.86 -18.94
N PHE A 14 -15.87 1.08 -18.17
CA PHE A 14 -16.09 1.34 -16.75
C PHE A 14 -14.79 1.33 -15.95
N LEU A 15 -13.93 0.32 -16.16
CA LEU A 15 -12.62 0.26 -15.51
C LEU A 15 -11.74 1.46 -15.89
N LYS A 16 -11.66 1.80 -17.18
CA LYS A 16 -10.88 2.96 -17.65
C LYS A 16 -11.42 4.27 -17.07
N PHE A 17 -12.73 4.39 -16.93
CA PHE A 17 -13.35 5.55 -16.29
C PHE A 17 -13.00 5.63 -14.81
N LEU A 18 -13.12 4.53 -14.06
CA LEU A 18 -12.71 4.44 -12.65
C LEU A 18 -11.23 4.78 -12.45
N PHE A 19 -10.33 4.27 -13.30
CA PHE A 19 -8.91 4.59 -13.20
C PHE A 19 -8.64 6.07 -13.49
N LYS A 20 -9.34 6.67 -14.46
CA LYS A 20 -9.22 8.10 -14.77
C LYS A 20 -9.76 8.97 -13.64
N THR A 21 -10.91 8.64 -13.07
CA THR A 21 -11.48 9.40 -11.95
C THR A 21 -10.64 9.22 -10.68
N ALA A 22 -10.07 8.03 -10.45
CA ALA A 22 -9.13 7.80 -9.35
C ALA A 22 -7.86 8.63 -9.50
N ALA A 23 -7.29 8.73 -10.71
CA ALA A 23 -6.12 9.56 -10.99
C ALA A 23 -6.39 11.06 -10.75
N VAL A 24 -7.56 11.56 -11.17
CA VAL A 24 -7.95 12.97 -10.98
C VAL A 24 -8.18 13.29 -9.50
N SER A 25 -8.84 12.39 -8.77
CA SER A 25 -9.11 12.58 -7.34
C SER A 25 -7.86 12.44 -6.47
N ALA A 26 -6.87 11.64 -6.88
CA ALA A 26 -5.57 11.56 -6.24
C ALA A 26 -4.76 12.87 -6.31
N ILE A 27 -5.00 13.71 -7.33
CA ILE A 27 -4.32 15.00 -7.50
C ILE A 27 -5.00 16.13 -6.71
N LEU A 28 -6.33 16.06 -6.54
CA LEU A 28 -7.14 17.19 -6.05
C LEU A 28 -7.47 17.13 -4.55
N LEU A 29 -7.39 15.97 -3.89
CA LEU A 29 -7.77 15.82 -2.49
C LEU A 29 -6.54 15.54 -1.62
N PRO A 30 -6.13 16.48 -0.73
CA PRO A 30 -5.10 16.20 0.26
C PRO A 30 -5.63 15.14 1.24
N GLN A 31 -4.91 14.03 1.37
CA GLN A 31 -5.27 12.89 2.21
C GLN A 31 -4.86 13.20 3.66
N ALA A 32 -5.60 14.07 4.35
CA ALA A 32 -5.27 14.45 5.72
C ALA A 32 -5.39 13.26 6.71
N SER A 33 -4.29 12.55 6.92
CA SER A 33 -4.13 11.58 8.00
C SER A 33 -3.50 12.28 9.20
N CYS A 34 -4.33 12.72 10.15
CA CYS A 34 -3.87 13.29 11.42
C CYS A 34 -3.40 12.17 12.36
N LYS A 35 -2.13 11.78 12.28
CA LYS A 35 -1.40 11.16 13.39
C LYS A 35 0.02 11.73 13.46
N SER A 36 0.30 12.44 14.55
CA SER A 36 1.62 12.97 14.89
C SER A 36 2.47 11.85 15.50
N GLU A 37 2.87 10.88 14.68
CA GLU A 37 4.01 10.04 15.06
C GLU A 37 5.31 10.79 14.79
N ASN A 38 6.37 10.44 15.51
CA ASN A 38 7.73 10.90 15.19
C ASN A 38 8.13 10.27 13.85
N ILE A 39 7.72 10.90 12.75
CA ILE A 39 8.04 10.45 11.40
C ILE A 39 9.52 10.76 11.14
N PRO A 40 10.34 9.76 10.81
CA PRO A 40 11.74 9.99 10.48
C PRO A 40 11.83 10.83 9.20
N LYS A 41 12.88 11.66 9.09
CA LYS A 41 13.10 12.45 7.88
C LYS A 41 13.52 11.53 6.73
N LEU A 42 12.64 11.34 5.76
CA LEU A 42 12.86 10.51 4.57
C LEU A 42 13.27 11.34 3.36
N ASN A 43 13.92 10.71 2.38
CA ASN A 43 14.43 11.40 1.20
C ASN A 43 13.44 11.36 0.02
N GLY A 44 12.75 10.23 -0.17
CA GLY A 44 11.90 9.98 -1.34
C GLY A 44 10.42 9.81 -1.01
N LEU A 45 10.10 9.19 0.12
CA LEU A 45 8.72 9.00 0.57
C LEU A 45 8.18 10.20 1.37
N SER A 46 6.91 10.52 1.17
CA SER A 46 6.19 11.48 2.03
C SER A 46 5.76 10.84 3.35
N ASP A 47 5.41 11.66 4.33
CA ASP A 47 4.90 11.26 5.63
C ASP A 47 3.71 10.28 5.52
N GLU A 48 2.76 10.56 4.62
CA GLU A 48 1.63 9.68 4.36
C GLU A 48 2.07 8.31 3.80
N GLN A 49 3.07 8.30 2.92
CA GLN A 49 3.61 7.08 2.32
C GLN A 49 4.43 6.27 3.35
N TYR A 50 5.14 6.95 4.25
CA TYR A 50 5.76 6.30 5.39
C TYR A 50 4.71 5.59 6.26
N LEU A 51 3.64 6.30 6.64
CA LEU A 51 2.55 5.73 7.44
C LEU A 51 1.83 4.60 6.70
N ALA A 52 1.77 4.66 5.37
CA ALA A 52 1.29 3.57 4.51
C ALA A 52 2.06 2.28 4.80
N PHE A 53 3.38 2.32 4.69
CA PHE A 53 4.24 1.17 4.94
C PHE A 53 4.21 0.76 6.42
N LYS A 54 4.20 1.72 7.35
CA LYS A 54 4.11 1.41 8.78
C LYS A 54 2.84 0.64 9.11
N SER A 55 1.71 1.03 8.52
CA SER A 55 0.44 0.34 8.70
C SER A 55 0.46 -1.12 8.21
N LEU A 56 1.28 -1.43 7.21
CA LEU A 56 1.46 -2.78 6.67
C LEU A 56 2.41 -3.61 7.55
N GLU A 57 3.47 -2.99 8.09
CA GLU A 57 4.39 -3.63 9.03
C GLU A 57 3.65 -4.19 10.25
N GLU A 58 2.77 -3.37 10.83
CA GLU A 58 1.97 -3.71 12.02
C GLU A 58 1.10 -4.97 11.86
N VAL A 59 0.81 -5.38 10.61
CA VAL A 59 -0.02 -6.56 10.33
C VAL A 59 0.79 -7.70 9.69
N PHE A 60 1.59 -7.42 8.68
CA PHE A 60 2.29 -8.46 7.92
C PHE A 60 3.58 -8.93 8.57
N LEU A 61 4.21 -8.09 9.38
CA LEU A 61 5.54 -8.33 9.94
C LEU A 61 5.49 -8.53 11.45
N VAL A 62 4.32 -8.92 11.98
CA VAL A 62 4.18 -9.35 13.38
C VAL A 62 5.11 -10.53 13.65
N GLY A 63 6.00 -10.37 14.64
CA GLY A 63 7.01 -11.37 14.97
C GLY A 63 8.26 -11.35 14.09
N ASN A 64 8.51 -10.26 13.35
CA ASN A 64 9.76 -10.08 12.62
C ASN A 64 10.97 -10.22 13.57
N PRO A 65 11.95 -11.11 13.28
CA PRO A 65 13.13 -11.32 14.13
C PRO A 65 14.13 -10.16 14.07
N ILE A 66 14.03 -9.25 13.09
CA ILE A 66 14.92 -8.10 12.97
C ILE A 66 14.48 -7.02 13.96
N ALA A 67 15.26 -6.82 15.01
CA ALA A 67 14.99 -5.81 16.03
C ALA A 67 15.02 -4.40 15.44
N GLY A 68 13.98 -3.60 15.71
CA GLY A 68 13.90 -2.21 15.25
C GLY A 68 13.72 -2.05 13.74
N PHE A 69 13.34 -3.10 13.02
CA PHE A 69 13.00 -3.00 11.61
C PHE A 69 11.82 -2.03 11.42
N ASP A 70 11.97 -1.13 10.46
CA ASP A 70 10.92 -0.20 10.07
C ASP A 70 10.71 -0.29 8.56
N LEU A 71 9.50 -0.68 8.16
CA LEU A 71 9.18 -0.93 6.76
C LEU A 71 9.18 0.36 5.94
N GLY A 72 8.78 1.49 6.52
CA GLY A 72 8.79 2.79 5.85
C GLY A 72 10.21 3.28 5.59
N ILE A 73 11.10 3.11 6.57
CA ILE A 73 12.53 3.40 6.39
C ILE A 73 13.17 2.45 5.38
N ALA A 74 12.86 1.15 5.44
CA ALA A 74 13.38 0.16 4.50
C ALA A 74 12.94 0.47 3.06
N ALA A 75 11.69 0.90 2.86
CA ALA A 75 11.18 1.34 1.56
C ALA A 75 11.94 2.56 1.04
N ASP A 76 12.17 3.59 1.87
CA ASP A 76 12.93 4.79 1.46
C ASP A 76 14.40 4.47 1.14
N LYS A 77 15.05 3.65 1.95
CA LYS A 77 16.42 3.16 1.67
C LYS A 77 16.48 2.38 0.36
N TYR A 78 15.48 1.55 0.08
CA TYR A 78 15.44 0.76 -1.15
C TYR A 78 15.39 1.65 -2.40
N ILE A 79 14.67 2.78 -2.36
CA ILE A 79 14.62 3.76 -3.46
C ILE A 79 16.04 4.18 -3.86
N TYR A 80 16.83 4.64 -2.89
CA TYR A 80 18.16 5.20 -3.16
C TYR A 80 19.29 4.17 -3.18
N GLY A 81 19.02 2.94 -2.74
CA GLY A 81 19.92 1.80 -2.91
C GLY A 81 19.78 1.11 -4.26
N HIS A 82 18.71 1.38 -5.01
CA HIS A 82 18.44 0.73 -6.29
C HIS A 82 19.15 1.46 -7.47
N PRO A 83 19.63 0.72 -8.51
CA PRO A 83 20.27 1.33 -9.69
C PRO A 83 19.40 2.35 -10.44
N TYR A 84 18.07 2.22 -10.31
CA TYR A 84 17.07 3.08 -10.94
C TYR A 84 16.15 3.72 -9.89
N PRO A 85 16.62 4.76 -9.17
CA PRO A 85 15.91 5.30 -8.01
C PRO A 85 14.57 5.94 -8.36
N ILE A 86 14.50 6.71 -9.45
CA ILE A 86 13.28 7.43 -9.87
C ILE A 86 12.13 6.47 -10.21
N GLU A 87 12.44 5.38 -10.92
CA GLU A 87 11.45 4.36 -11.26
C GLU A 87 10.99 3.61 -10.01
N THR A 88 11.94 3.28 -9.13
CA THR A 88 11.67 2.58 -7.86
C THR A 88 10.79 3.41 -6.93
N GLU A 89 11.10 4.70 -6.81
CA GLU A 89 10.29 5.68 -6.08
C GLU A 89 8.85 5.70 -6.62
N SER A 90 8.69 5.82 -7.93
CA SER A 90 7.37 5.86 -8.57
C SER A 90 6.55 4.60 -8.27
N VAL A 91 7.19 3.42 -8.32
CA VAL A 91 6.56 2.14 -8.01
C VAL A 91 6.17 2.06 -6.52
N LEU A 92 7.07 2.41 -5.61
CA LEU A 92 6.77 2.35 -4.17
C LEU A 92 5.70 3.36 -3.76
N LYS A 93 5.68 4.55 -4.37
CA LYS A 93 4.60 5.54 -4.18
C LYS A 93 3.26 5.01 -4.65
N LEU A 94 3.23 4.34 -5.81
CA LEU A 94 2.01 3.69 -6.31
C LEU A 94 1.54 2.57 -5.38
N LEU A 95 2.46 1.83 -4.77
CA LEU A 95 2.12 0.76 -3.83
C LEU A 95 1.65 1.30 -2.48
N ALA A 96 2.24 2.40 -2.01
CA ALA A 96 1.82 3.13 -0.82
C ALA A 96 0.40 3.72 -0.97
N PHE A 97 -0.07 3.95 -2.20
CA PHE A 97 -1.45 4.38 -2.47
C PHE A 97 -2.50 3.34 -2.06
N LEU A 98 -2.18 2.03 -2.09
CA LEU A 98 -3.15 0.99 -1.74
C LEU A 98 -3.69 1.12 -0.30
N PRO A 99 -2.84 1.24 0.73
CA PRO A 99 -3.32 1.38 2.10
C PRO A 99 -3.78 2.81 2.46
N THR A 100 -3.29 3.87 1.79
CA THR A 100 -3.65 5.25 2.15
C THR A 100 -4.86 5.79 1.41
N SER A 101 -5.24 5.22 0.27
CA SER A 101 -6.29 5.78 -0.57
C SER A 101 -7.70 5.41 -0.12
N SER A 102 -8.50 6.43 0.20
CA SER A 102 -9.94 6.27 0.40
C SER A 102 -10.67 5.74 -0.83
N LEU A 103 -10.13 5.95 -2.04
CA LEU A 103 -10.71 5.42 -3.29
C LEU A 103 -10.53 3.91 -3.39
N VAL A 104 -9.37 3.41 -2.97
CA VAL A 104 -9.12 1.97 -2.90
C VAL A 104 -10.03 1.34 -1.85
N ALA A 105 -10.17 1.99 -0.69
CA ALA A 105 -11.12 1.54 0.34
C ALA A 105 -12.58 1.55 -0.16
N LEU A 106 -12.97 2.54 -0.96
CA LEU A 106 -14.31 2.61 -1.56
C LEU A 106 -14.49 1.51 -2.61
N ALA A 107 -13.54 1.36 -3.53
CA ALA A 107 -13.63 0.43 -4.65
C ALA A 107 -13.59 -1.04 -4.19
N LEU A 108 -12.82 -1.33 -3.14
CA LEU A 108 -12.71 -2.68 -2.60
C LEU A 108 -13.79 -2.94 -1.54
N ASP A 109 -13.95 -2.07 -0.54
CA ASP A 109 -14.78 -2.36 0.64
C ASP A 109 -16.02 -1.47 0.79
N PHE A 110 -16.30 -0.57 -0.15
CA PHE A 110 -17.34 0.47 0.00
C PHE A 110 -17.16 1.28 1.30
N SER A 111 -15.90 1.51 1.71
CA SER A 111 -15.55 2.27 2.91
C SER A 111 -14.88 3.58 2.54
N PHE A 112 -15.15 4.65 3.30
CA PHE A 112 -14.46 5.94 3.17
C PHE A 112 -13.19 6.04 4.03
N ILE A 113 -12.93 5.03 4.86
CA ILE A 113 -11.78 5.02 5.78
C ILE A 113 -10.65 4.22 5.11
N PRO A 114 -9.50 4.82 4.79
CA PRO A 114 -8.38 4.12 4.19
C PRO A 114 -7.77 3.13 5.19
N LEU A 115 -7.06 2.13 4.67
CA LEU A 115 -6.50 1.02 5.44
C LEU A 115 -5.51 1.51 6.52
N ALA A 116 -4.67 2.49 6.16
CA ALA A 116 -3.66 3.06 7.03
C ALA A 116 -4.24 3.83 8.22
N SER A 117 -5.46 4.38 8.10
CA SER A 117 -6.14 5.11 9.18
C SER A 117 -6.88 4.21 10.17
N LEU A 118 -6.98 2.91 9.90
CA LEU A 118 -7.63 1.96 10.83
C LEU A 118 -6.75 1.66 12.05
N SER A 119 -7.37 1.21 13.14
CA SER A 119 -6.69 0.50 14.21
C SER A 119 -6.05 -0.79 13.69
N VAL A 120 -5.05 -1.32 14.40
CA VAL A 120 -4.33 -2.54 13.99
C VAL A 120 -5.30 -3.71 13.83
N GLU A 121 -6.24 -3.86 14.77
CA GLU A 121 -7.19 -4.97 14.80
C GLU A 121 -8.17 -4.90 13.61
N ASP A 122 -8.69 -3.71 13.30
CA ASP A 122 -9.63 -3.56 12.18
C ASP A 122 -8.91 -3.61 10.84
N ARG A 123 -7.64 -3.20 10.81
CA ARG A 123 -6.78 -3.36 9.64
C ARG A 123 -6.53 -4.83 9.34
N GLU A 124 -6.19 -5.63 10.35
CA GLU A 124 -6.00 -7.07 10.21
C GLU A 124 -7.28 -7.75 9.71
N LYS A 125 -8.43 -7.47 10.32
CA LYS A 125 -9.73 -8.01 9.87
C LYS A 125 -10.00 -7.66 8.41
N ARG A 126 -9.77 -6.41 8.01
CA ARG A 126 -9.97 -5.98 6.63
C ARG A 126 -9.04 -6.70 5.67
N LEU A 127 -7.75 -6.81 5.98
CA LEU A 127 -6.78 -7.55 5.16
C LEU A 127 -7.10 -9.04 5.08
N LEU A 128 -7.57 -9.67 6.16
CA LEU A 128 -8.05 -11.05 6.15
C LEU A 128 -9.29 -11.21 5.27
N SER A 129 -10.19 -10.22 5.28
CA SER A 129 -11.34 -10.20 4.36
C SER A 129 -10.91 -10.11 2.89
N TRP A 130 -9.82 -9.39 2.60
CA TRP A 130 -9.27 -9.28 1.25
C TRP A 130 -8.64 -10.60 0.79
N LYS A 131 -7.88 -11.24 1.68
CA LYS A 131 -7.27 -12.57 1.46
C LYS A 131 -8.32 -13.62 1.10
N ASN A 132 -9.44 -13.64 1.84
CA ASN A 132 -10.49 -14.66 1.71
C ASN A 132 -11.62 -14.25 0.75
N SER A 133 -11.51 -13.09 0.08
CA SER A 133 -12.54 -12.59 -0.81
C SER A 133 -12.68 -13.46 -2.07
N SER A 134 -13.90 -13.55 -2.62
CA SER A 134 -14.15 -14.10 -3.95
C SER A 134 -13.65 -13.18 -5.08
N LEU A 135 -13.45 -11.87 -4.81
CA LEU A 135 -12.95 -10.91 -5.79
C LEU A 135 -11.43 -11.02 -5.96
N SER A 136 -10.99 -11.33 -7.19
CA SER A 136 -9.55 -11.48 -7.51
C SER A 136 -8.75 -10.21 -7.23
N LEU A 137 -9.35 -9.03 -7.41
CA LEU A 137 -8.70 -7.75 -7.16
C LEU A 137 -8.31 -7.57 -5.68
N LYS A 138 -9.20 -7.94 -4.74
CA LYS A 138 -8.89 -7.88 -3.30
C LYS A 138 -7.75 -8.83 -2.93
N ARG A 139 -7.82 -10.07 -3.42
CA ARG A 139 -6.76 -11.06 -3.19
C ARG A 139 -5.43 -10.60 -3.78
N GLY A 140 -5.46 -9.99 -4.97
CA GLY A 140 -4.30 -9.41 -5.64
C GLY A 140 -3.68 -8.29 -4.82
N ALA A 141 -4.48 -7.31 -4.38
CA ALA A 141 -4.02 -6.21 -3.53
C ALA A 141 -3.38 -6.74 -2.23
N PHE A 142 -4.04 -7.69 -1.56
CA PHE A 142 -3.48 -8.36 -0.36
C PHE A 142 -2.12 -9.01 -0.64
N ASN A 143 -2.02 -9.80 -1.71
CA ASN A 143 -0.79 -10.52 -2.04
C ASN A 143 0.36 -9.57 -2.41
N ILE A 144 0.08 -8.52 -3.18
CA ILE A 144 1.09 -7.53 -3.58
C ILE A 144 1.65 -6.83 -2.35
N MET A 145 0.78 -6.31 -1.46
CA MET A 145 1.24 -5.62 -0.25
C MET A 145 2.03 -6.58 0.65
N ARG A 146 1.54 -7.81 0.85
CA ARG A 146 2.22 -8.82 1.65
C ARG A 146 3.60 -9.16 1.08
N GLN A 147 3.68 -9.48 -0.21
CA GLN A 147 4.94 -9.84 -0.87
C GLN A 147 5.94 -8.69 -0.83
N LEU A 148 5.49 -7.45 -1.03
CA LEU A 148 6.33 -6.28 -0.93
C LEU A 148 6.90 -6.11 0.49
N SER A 149 6.07 -6.26 1.53
CA SER A 149 6.53 -6.18 2.92
C SER A 149 7.64 -7.20 3.21
N PHE A 150 7.44 -8.46 2.82
CA PHE A 150 8.47 -9.49 3.01
C PHE A 150 9.71 -9.27 2.13
N PHE A 151 9.51 -8.78 0.91
CA PHE A 151 10.63 -8.45 0.01
C PHE A 151 11.51 -7.36 0.62
N LEU A 152 10.93 -6.28 1.13
CA LEU A 152 11.69 -5.19 1.75
C LEU A 152 12.42 -5.65 3.02
N VAL A 153 11.81 -6.53 3.83
CA VAL A 153 12.52 -7.20 4.94
C VAL A 153 13.71 -8.00 4.44
N SER A 154 13.54 -8.76 3.36
CA SER A 154 14.60 -9.61 2.83
C SER A 154 15.81 -8.86 2.27
N MET A 155 15.65 -7.57 1.95
CA MET A 155 16.72 -6.72 1.47
C MET A 155 17.57 -6.11 2.60
N GLU A 156 17.15 -6.23 3.86
CA GLU A 156 17.96 -5.74 4.98
C GLU A 156 19.19 -6.63 5.21
N LYS A 157 20.34 -5.99 5.46
CA LYS A 157 21.63 -6.69 5.64
C LYS A 157 21.60 -7.64 6.84
N ASP A 158 20.88 -7.28 7.88
CA ASP A 158 20.75 -8.13 9.06
C ASP A 158 19.88 -9.37 8.79
N TYR A 159 19.02 -9.34 7.77
CA TYR A 159 18.31 -10.53 7.31
C TYR A 159 19.26 -11.54 6.64
N SER A 160 20.22 -11.07 5.83
CA SER A 160 21.23 -11.97 5.24
C SER A 160 22.11 -12.66 6.30
N LYS A 161 22.37 -11.99 7.44
CA LYS A 161 23.05 -12.59 8.59
C LYS A 161 22.22 -13.70 9.23
N LEU A 162 20.93 -13.45 9.46
CA LEU A 162 20.02 -14.42 10.06
C LEU A 162 19.88 -15.69 9.21
N LEU A 163 20.00 -15.57 7.88
CA LEU A 163 19.96 -16.69 6.94
C LEU A 163 21.32 -17.36 6.71
N GLY A 164 22.40 -16.86 7.31
CA GLY A 164 23.75 -17.43 7.17
C GLY A 164 24.39 -17.22 5.80
N TYR A 165 23.97 -16.19 5.05
CA TYR A 165 24.56 -15.83 3.76
C TYR A 165 25.82 -14.96 3.87
N GLU A 166 26.17 -14.49 5.08
CA GLU A 166 27.50 -13.93 5.34
C GLU A 166 28.49 -15.08 5.58
N GLY A 167 29.03 -15.60 4.48
CA GLY A 167 30.12 -16.57 4.42
C GLY A 167 31.15 -16.17 3.37
#